data_AF-A0AAN7YY24-F1
#
_entry.id   AF-A0AAN7YY24-F1
#
_cell.length_a   1.000
_cell.length_b   1.000
_cell.length_c   1.000
_cell.angle_alpha   90.00
_cell.angle_beta   90.00
_cell.angle_gamma   90.00
#
_symmetry.space_group_name_H-M   'P 1'
#
loop_
_entity.id
_entity.type
_entity.pdbx_description
1 polymer ?
#
loop_
_entity_poly.entity_id
_entity_poly.type
_entity_poly.pdbx_seq_one_letter_code
_entity_poly.pdbx_strand_id
1 'polypeptide(L)'
;MDWVSLPAYDPKNPIHTSLMRRVKPLIGAVGTPTPASFEKALQDAGFTVTRSDNPSIDGLQAGLIDKVDIYFRSVRKLINYLTKLRALPQHFKILFDRLCLDGQAFVEMDNMRLITTTYRIVAEKPLIAQS
;
A
#
# COMPACT_ATOMS: atom_id res chain seq x y z
N MET A 1 -3.56 10.14 0.85
CA MET A 1 -2.65 9.30 0.05
C MET A 1 -3.00 7.91 0.48
N ASP A 2 -3.78 7.25 -0.37
CA ASP A 2 -4.54 6.09 0.06
C ASP A 2 -4.15 4.87 -0.75
N TRP A 3 -4.35 3.71 -0.13
CA TRP A 3 -4.24 2.44 -0.80
C TRP A 3 -5.42 2.24 -1.75
N VAL A 4 -5.14 1.89 -3.00
CA VAL A 4 -6.16 1.48 -3.98
C VAL A 4 -5.70 0.28 -4.79
N SER A 5 -6.66 -0.53 -5.24
CA SER A 5 -6.46 -1.44 -6.37
C SER A 5 -6.63 -0.69 -7.69
N LEU A 6 -5.69 -0.92 -8.61
CA LEU A 6 -5.64 -0.32 -9.93
C LEU A 6 -6.37 -1.20 -10.97
N PRO A 7 -6.69 -0.67 -12.17
CA PRO A 7 -7.46 -1.41 -13.17
C PRO A 7 -6.83 -2.74 -13.63
N ALA A 8 -5.52 -2.91 -13.50
CA ALA A 8 -4.84 -4.15 -13.86
C ALA A 8 -5.06 -5.29 -12.84
N TYR A 9 -5.56 -4.97 -11.63
CA TYR A 9 -5.90 -5.99 -10.65
C TYR A 9 -7.12 -6.81 -11.08
N ASP A 10 -6.97 -8.13 -11.03
CA ASP A 10 -8.02 -9.09 -11.35
C ASP A 10 -8.25 -10.02 -10.15
N PRO A 11 -9.43 -9.98 -9.50
CA PRO A 11 -9.74 -10.85 -8.38
C PRO A 11 -9.96 -12.32 -8.77
N LYS A 12 -10.06 -12.64 -10.07
CA LYS A 12 -10.13 -14.03 -10.56
C LYS A 12 -8.76 -14.63 -10.85
N ASN A 13 -7.72 -13.80 -10.91
CA ASN A 13 -6.36 -14.26 -11.11
C ASN A 13 -5.77 -14.79 -9.78
N PRO A 14 -5.33 -16.07 -9.73
CA PRO A 14 -4.81 -16.68 -8.50
C PRO A 14 -3.50 -16.04 -8.01
N ILE A 15 -2.68 -15.49 -8.92
CA ILE A 15 -1.43 -14.78 -8.55
C ILE A 15 -1.79 -13.46 -7.87
N HIS A 16 -2.69 -12.67 -8.47
CA HIS A 16 -3.10 -11.38 -7.93
C HIS A 16 -3.75 -11.52 -6.55
N THR A 17 -4.62 -12.53 -6.37
CA THR A 17 -5.28 -12.78 -5.09
C THR A 17 -4.32 -13.27 -4.02
N SER A 18 -3.34 -14.12 -4.38
CA SER A 18 -2.27 -14.56 -3.48
C SER A 18 -1.42 -13.38 -3.00
N LEU A 19 -0.98 -12.52 -3.92
CA LEU A 19 -0.22 -11.32 -3.59
C LEU A 19 -1.02 -10.35 -2.71
N MET A 20 -2.28 -10.08 -3.07
CA MET A 20 -3.18 -9.22 -2.29
C MET A 20 -3.38 -9.73 -0.85
N ARG A 21 -3.50 -11.05 -0.64
CA ARG A 21 -3.64 -11.64 0.70
C ARG A 21 -2.41 -11.41 1.57
N ARG A 22 -1.22 -11.37 0.97
CA ARG A 22 0.07 -11.16 1.64
C ARG A 22 0.33 -9.69 1.95
N VAL A 23 0.00 -8.80 1.02
CA VAL A 23 0.30 -7.36 1.14
C VAL A 23 -0.70 -6.62 2.03
N LYS A 24 -2.00 -6.95 2.01
CA LYS A 24 -3.00 -6.21 2.81
C LYS A 24 -2.69 -6.17 4.31
N PRO A 25 -2.30 -7.28 4.97
CA PRO A 25 -1.90 -7.24 6.38
C PRO A 25 -0.66 -6.38 6.65
N LEU A 26 0.31 -6.37 5.72
CA LEU A 26 1.56 -5.62 5.85
C LEU A 26 1.30 -4.11 5.95
N ILE A 27 0.38 -3.59 5.14
CA ILE A 27 0.02 -2.17 5.09
C ILE A 27 -1.17 -1.81 6.00
N GLY A 28 -1.73 -2.77 6.73
CA GLY A 28 -2.93 -2.57 7.54
C GLY A 28 -4.18 -2.22 6.74
N ALA A 29 -4.27 -2.62 5.47
CA ALA A 29 -5.38 -2.25 4.59
C ALA A 29 -6.64 -3.06 4.87
N VAL A 30 -7.75 -2.32 5.04
CA VAL A 30 -9.11 -2.86 5.13
C VAL A 30 -9.81 -2.61 3.80
N GLY A 31 -10.50 -3.63 3.25
CA GLY A 31 -11.13 -3.53 1.93
C GLY A 31 -10.15 -3.49 0.75
N THR A 32 -10.66 -3.21 -0.45
CA THR A 32 -9.87 -3.01 -1.69
C THR A 32 -10.55 -1.92 -2.52
N PRO A 33 -10.46 -0.65 -2.09
CA PRO A 33 -11.10 0.44 -2.82
C PRO A 33 -10.41 0.64 -4.17
N THR A 34 -11.17 1.14 -5.14
CA THR A 34 -10.66 1.56 -6.44
C THR A 34 -10.67 3.09 -6.51
N PRO A 35 -9.87 3.71 -7.39
CA PRO A 35 -9.97 5.13 -7.69
C PRO A 35 -11.41 5.59 -7.95
N ALA A 36 -12.12 4.86 -8.83
CA ALA A 36 -13.50 5.14 -9.19
C ALA A 36 -14.45 5.07 -7.98
N SER A 37 -14.22 4.15 -7.04
CA SER A 37 -15.04 4.07 -5.83
C SER A 37 -14.86 5.29 -4.92
N PHE A 38 -13.65 5.85 -4.84
CA PHE A 38 -13.39 7.07 -4.08
C PHE A 38 -13.94 8.31 -4.79
N GLU A 39 -13.73 8.42 -6.10
CA GLU A 39 -14.28 9.52 -6.91
C GLU A 39 -15.79 9.58 -6.79
N LYS A 40 -16.45 8.42 -6.95
CA LYS A 40 -17.90 8.32 -6.81
C LYS A 40 -18.36 8.72 -5.42
N ALA A 41 -17.69 8.26 -4.36
CA ALA A 41 -18.05 8.62 -2.99
C ALA A 41 -17.93 10.15 -2.74
N LEU A 42 -16.93 10.80 -3.32
CA LEU A 42 -16.76 12.26 -3.23
C LEU A 42 -17.83 13.00 -4.04
N GLN A 43 -18.14 12.53 -5.25
CA GLN A 43 -19.20 13.09 -6.09
C GLN A 43 -20.58 12.94 -5.44
N ASP A 44 -20.90 11.77 -4.88
CA ASP A 44 -22.14 11.50 -4.15
C ASP A 44 -22.25 12.39 -2.89
N ALA A 45 -21.12 12.80 -2.31
CA ALA A 45 -21.06 13.77 -1.21
C ALA A 45 -21.11 15.25 -1.66
N GLY A 46 -21.28 15.51 -2.95
CA GLY A 46 -21.40 16.84 -3.54
C GLY A 46 -20.08 17.55 -3.80
N PHE A 47 -18.96 16.82 -3.87
CA PHE A 47 -17.67 17.38 -4.27
C PHE A 47 -17.44 17.24 -5.78
N THR A 48 -16.76 18.21 -6.36
CA THR A 48 -16.21 18.13 -7.72
C THR A 48 -14.78 17.64 -7.64
N VAL A 49 -14.49 16.45 -8.19
CA VAL A 49 -13.12 15.93 -8.28
C VAL A 49 -12.36 16.69 -9.37
N THR A 50 -11.29 17.38 -8.99
CA THR A 50 -10.44 18.15 -9.91
C THR A 50 -9.18 17.39 -10.33
N ARG A 51 -8.75 16.41 -9.52
CA ARG A 51 -7.61 15.56 -9.84
C ARG A 51 -7.77 14.18 -9.21
N SER A 52 -7.39 13.14 -9.94
CA SER A 52 -7.38 11.75 -9.47
C SER A 52 -6.23 11.01 -10.17
N ASP A 53 -5.10 10.86 -9.47
CA ASP A 53 -3.88 10.33 -10.06
C ASP A 53 -2.96 9.60 -9.06
N ASN A 54 -2.05 8.79 -9.60
CA ASN A 54 -0.89 8.30 -8.86
C ASN A 54 0.28 9.28 -9.10
N PRO A 55 0.73 10.03 -8.09
CA PRO A 55 1.79 11.03 -8.22
C PRO A 55 3.21 10.43 -8.14
N SER A 56 3.34 9.10 -8.06
CA SER A 56 4.63 8.43 -8.06
C SER A 56 5.36 8.63 -9.39
N ILE A 57 6.70 8.68 -9.34
CA ILE A 57 7.54 8.75 -10.56
C ILE A 57 7.22 7.51 -11.42
N ASP A 58 6.83 7.72 -12.67
CA ASP A 58 6.36 6.69 -13.61
C ASP A 58 5.19 5.81 -13.11
N GLY A 59 4.47 6.30 -12.11
CA GLY A 59 3.36 5.59 -11.46
C GLY A 59 3.78 4.41 -10.59
N LEU A 60 5.07 4.30 -10.22
CA LEU A 60 5.62 3.18 -9.46
C LEU A 60 6.30 3.63 -8.17
N GLN A 61 6.13 2.83 -7.12
CA GLN A 61 6.84 2.94 -5.84
C GLN A 61 7.90 1.86 -5.66
N ALA A 62 7.99 0.88 -6.56
CA ALA A 62 8.84 -0.30 -6.44
C ALA A 62 10.29 0.03 -6.09
N GLY A 63 10.89 1.03 -6.74
CA GLY A 63 12.28 1.43 -6.46
C GLY A 63 12.48 2.02 -5.05
N LEU A 64 11.46 2.67 -4.48
CA LEU A 64 11.49 3.13 -3.09
C LEU A 64 11.26 1.96 -2.13
N ILE A 65 10.28 1.10 -2.42
CA ILE A 65 9.93 -0.05 -1.60
C ILE A 65 11.12 -1.02 -1.51
N ASP A 66 11.81 -1.29 -2.62
CA ASP A 66 12.96 -2.19 -2.64
C ASP A 66 14.13 -1.69 -1.80
N LYS A 67 14.47 -0.39 -1.90
CA LYS A 67 15.49 0.23 -1.02
C LYS A 67 15.12 0.10 0.45
N VAL A 68 13.85 0.29 0.78
CA VAL A 68 13.34 0.20 2.14
C VAL A 68 13.31 -1.26 2.63
N ASP A 69 12.99 -2.24 1.77
CA ASP A 69 13.05 -3.67 2.10
C ASP A 69 14.47 -4.11 2.46
N ILE A 70 15.49 -3.67 1.71
CA ILE A 70 16.91 -3.96 2.02
C ILE A 70 17.30 -3.41 3.40
N TYR A 71 16.88 -2.18 3.71
CA TYR A 71 17.11 -1.57 5.02
C TYR A 71 16.45 -2.40 6.14
N PHE A 72 15.16 -2.71 6.04
CA PHE A 72 14.44 -3.46 7.06
C PHE A 72 14.94 -4.90 7.23
N ARG A 73 15.40 -5.55 6.16
CA ARG A 73 16.08 -6.86 6.25
C ARG A 73 17.36 -6.78 7.07
N SER A 74 18.12 -5.71 6.92
CA SER A 74 19.35 -5.48 7.67
C SER A 74 19.05 -5.25 9.15
N VAL A 75 18.05 -4.41 9.45
CA VAL A 75 17.56 -4.19 10.82
C VAL A 75 17.03 -5.48 11.45
N ARG A 76 16.28 -6.29 10.70
CA ARG A 76 15.78 -7.59 11.16
C ARG A 76 16.91 -8.53 11.56
N LYS A 77 18.01 -8.59 10.80
CA LYS A 77 19.18 -9.39 11.16
C LYS A 77 19.79 -8.91 12.48
N LEU A 78 19.93 -7.60 12.65
CA LEU A 78 20.45 -7.00 13.89
C LEU A 78 19.54 -7.32 15.09
N ILE A 79 18.24 -7.11 14.96
CA ILE A 79 17.27 -7.40 16.03
C ILE A 79 17.28 -8.89 16.38
N ASN A 80 17.29 -9.77 15.39
CA ASN A 80 17.39 -11.21 15.63
C ASN A 80 18.67 -11.60 16.37
N TYR A 81 19.79 -10.90 16.12
CA TYR A 81 21.04 -11.11 16.85
C TYR A 81 20.93 -10.62 18.30
N LEU A 82 20.42 -9.40 18.51
CA LEU A 82 20.24 -8.82 19.83
C LEU A 82 19.25 -9.60 20.70
N THR A 83 18.19 -10.17 20.11
CA THR A 83 17.27 -11.07 20.84
C THR A 83 17.94 -12.38 21.24
N LYS A 84 18.81 -12.93 20.37
CA LYS A 84 19.59 -14.14 20.70
C LYS A 84 20.57 -13.89 21.85
N LEU A 85 21.18 -12.70 21.90
CA LEU A 85 22.05 -12.27 22.99
C LEU A 85 21.28 -11.85 24.26
N ARG A 86 19.94 -11.91 24.26
CA ARG A 86 19.06 -11.42 25.34
C ARG A 86 19.22 -9.93 25.66
N ALA A 87 19.83 -9.16 24.75
CA ALA A 87 19.88 -7.70 24.83
C ALA A 87 18.53 -7.05 24.46
N LEU A 88 17.69 -7.79 23.72
CA LEU A 88 16.31 -7.41 23.43
C LEU A 88 15.32 -8.53 23.79
N PRO A 89 14.07 -8.19 24.15
CA PRO A 89 13.01 -9.18 24.39
C PRO A 89 12.66 -9.99 23.13
N GLN A 90 12.33 -11.27 23.31
CA GLN A 90 12.03 -12.19 22.20
C GLN A 90 10.86 -11.73 21.31
N HIS A 91 9.91 -10.95 21.84
CA HIS A 91 8.78 -10.46 21.04
C HIS A 91 9.20 -9.50 19.92
N PHE A 92 10.33 -8.79 20.05
CA PHE A 92 10.85 -7.93 18.98
C PHE A 92 11.18 -8.73 17.72
N LYS A 93 11.74 -9.93 17.89
CA LYS A 93 11.99 -10.84 16.77
C LYS A 93 10.69 -11.18 16.03
N ILE A 94 9.62 -11.51 16.75
CA ILE A 94 8.33 -11.86 16.14
C ILE A 94 7.75 -10.68 15.36
N LEU A 95 7.77 -9.48 15.94
CA LEU A 95 7.25 -8.27 15.31
C LEU A 95 8.04 -7.92 14.04
N PHE A 96 9.38 -7.92 14.11
CA PHE A 96 10.21 -7.59 12.95
C PHE A 96 10.22 -8.68 11.86
N ASP A 97 10.12 -9.95 12.23
CA ASP A 97 9.94 -11.03 11.25
C ASP A 97 8.64 -10.85 10.46
N ARG A 98 7.55 -10.41 11.12
CA ARG A 98 6.27 -10.11 10.47
C ARG A 98 6.32 -8.83 9.64
N LEU A 99 6.96 -7.77 10.15
CA LEU A 99 7.10 -6.50 9.44
C LEU A 99 7.90 -6.65 8.13
N CYS A 100 8.92 -7.52 8.13
CA CYS A 100 9.70 -7.82 6.93
C CYS A 100 9.12 -8.98 6.10
N LEU A 101 7.98 -9.53 6.51
CA LEU A 101 7.29 -10.57 5.76
C LEU A 101 6.67 -9.89 4.52
N ASP A 102 6.87 -10.49 3.35
CA ASP A 102 6.16 -10.10 2.12
C ASP A 102 6.47 -8.71 1.54
N GLY A 103 7.54 -8.03 1.96
CA GLY A 103 8.01 -6.79 1.32
C GLY A 103 8.26 -6.94 -0.19
N GLN A 104 8.76 -8.10 -0.63
CA GLN A 104 8.94 -8.40 -2.05
C GLN A 104 7.63 -8.64 -2.80
N ALA A 105 6.61 -9.19 -2.14
CA ALA A 105 5.28 -9.30 -2.75
C ALA A 105 4.71 -7.90 -3.02
N PHE A 106 5.01 -6.94 -2.14
CA PHE A 106 4.60 -5.55 -2.34
C PHE A 106 5.34 -4.90 -3.51
N VAL A 107 6.67 -5.10 -3.63
CA VAL A 107 7.45 -4.67 -4.81
C VAL A 107 6.87 -5.27 -6.11
N GLU A 108 6.57 -6.57 -6.10
CA GLU A 108 6.00 -7.29 -7.25
C GLU A 108 4.63 -6.73 -7.64
N MET A 109 3.72 -6.53 -6.69
CA MET A 109 2.40 -5.97 -6.97
C MET A 109 2.44 -4.54 -7.52
N ASP A 110 3.36 -3.72 -7.00
CA ASP A 110 3.55 -2.34 -7.47
C ASP A 110 4.14 -2.35 -8.90
N ASN A 111 5.15 -3.17 -9.17
CA ASN A 111 5.72 -3.36 -10.53
C ASN A 111 4.67 -3.83 -11.54
N MET A 112 3.78 -4.73 -11.12
CA MET A 112 2.66 -5.20 -11.93
C MET A 112 1.52 -4.17 -12.06
N ARG A 113 1.64 -3.01 -11.39
CA ARG A 113 0.62 -1.95 -11.34
C ARG A 113 -0.75 -2.46 -10.90
N LEU A 114 -0.78 -3.41 -9.96
CA LEU A 114 -2.03 -3.96 -9.43
C LEU A 114 -2.61 -3.05 -8.35
N ILE A 115 -1.75 -2.35 -7.61
CA ILE A 115 -2.09 -1.54 -6.44
C ILE A 115 -1.14 -0.35 -6.34
N THR A 116 -1.50 0.64 -5.53
CA THR A 116 -0.58 1.68 -5.07
C THR A 116 -0.97 2.09 -3.65
N THR A 117 -0.01 2.50 -2.82
CA THR A 117 -0.27 3.12 -1.50
C THR A 117 -0.33 4.65 -1.55
N THR A 118 -0.20 5.23 -2.73
CA THR A 118 -0.04 6.68 -2.91
C THR A 118 -1.03 7.26 -3.89
N TYR A 119 -2.27 6.77 -3.90
CA TYR A 119 -3.27 7.39 -4.74
C TYR A 119 -3.67 8.77 -4.18
N ARG A 120 -3.72 9.76 -5.07
CA ARG A 120 -4.12 11.13 -4.73
C ARG A 120 -5.43 11.48 -5.43
N ILE A 121 -6.37 12.00 -4.64
CA ILE A 121 -7.57 12.63 -5.15
C ILE A 121 -7.64 14.05 -4.56
N VAL A 122 -7.88 15.03 -5.42
CA VAL A 122 -8.16 16.42 -5.05
C VAL A 122 -9.59 16.71 -5.47
N ALA A 123 -10.39 17.18 -4.52
CA ALA A 123 -11.78 17.50 -4.76
C ALA A 123 -12.17 18.79 -4.03
N GLU A 124 -13.07 19.54 -4.64
CA GLU A 124 -13.51 20.85 -4.18
C GLU A 124 -15.01 20.80 -3.91
N LYS A 125 -15.43 21.35 -2.77
CA LYS A 125 -16.85 21.51 -2.47
C LYS A 125 -17.33 22.82 -3.12
N PRO A 126 -18.27 22.79 -4.06
CA PRO A 126 -18.82 24.01 -4.64
C PRO A 126 -19.50 24.83 -3.53
N LEU A 127 -19.17 26.12 -3.46
CA LEU A 127 -19.70 27.05 -2.44
C LEU A 127 -21.16 27.46 -2.69
N ILE A 128 -21.75 27.02 -3.80
CA ILE A 128 -23.09 27.42 -4.23
C ILE A 128 -23.87 26.14 -4.55
N ALA A 129 -24.93 25.89 -3.78
CA ALA A 129 -25.95 24.93 -4.17
C ALA A 129 -26.52 25.39 -5.51
N GLN A 130 -26.34 24.60 -6.57
CA GLN A 130 -27.03 24.87 -7.82
C GLN A 130 -28.53 24.69 -7.55
N SER A 131 -29.23 25.82 -7.51
CA SER A 131 -30.68 25.97 -7.41
C SER A 131 -31.38 25.52 -8.69
#